data_AF-A0ABD2NPV9-F1
#
_entry.id   AF-A0ABD2NPV9-F1
#
_cell.length_a   1.000
_cell.length_b   1.000
_cell.length_c   1.000
_cell.angle_alpha   90.00
_cell.angle_beta   90.00
_cell.angle_gamma   90.00
#
_symmetry.space_group_name_H-M   'P 1'
#
loop_
_entity.id
_entity.type
_entity.pdbx_description
1 polymer ?
#
loop_
_entity_poly.entity_id
_entity_poly.type
_entity_poly.pdbx_seq_one_letter_code
_entity_poly.pdbx_strand_id
1 'polypeptide(L)'
;MENKTLTHICDNAEDNVDNKCVQDILNTFKDLREYSHDVEKQLSTVRQETLIDHIAESKNIAHLHKQISSCDDILKRMENMLLSFQSDLGNISSEIVSLQRKSITMSQELSNRQSIRGQLSQFIDDMMVPETLITSIMDLPVTDKEFLSQLQLLNHKLGFVKEQGFKESLSCLDVRDILEKLKIKAMTKIREYLLEQVYKFENL
;
A
#
# COMPACT_ATOMS: atom_id res chain seq x y z
N MET A 1 15.40 -37.87 43.37
CA MET A 1 15.62 -38.38 44.74
C MET A 1 14.33 -38.15 45.52
N GLU A 2 13.80 -39.25 46.06
CA GLU A 2 12.93 -39.37 47.23
C GLU A 2 11.60 -38.60 47.29
N ASN A 3 10.54 -39.30 46.87
CA ASN A 3 9.17 -39.11 47.35
C ASN A 3 8.96 -40.10 48.51
N LYS A 4 9.10 -39.64 49.77
CA LYS A 4 8.99 -40.51 50.95
C LYS A 4 8.62 -39.76 52.23
N THR A 5 7.47 -39.08 52.24
CA THR A 5 6.81 -38.70 53.50
C THR A 5 5.37 -38.34 53.17
N LEU A 6 4.41 -39.22 53.45
CA LEU A 6 2.98 -38.91 53.69
C LEU A 6 2.08 -40.16 53.86
N THR A 7 2.62 -41.37 53.92
CA THR A 7 1.85 -42.60 54.19
C THR A 7 1.91 -43.05 55.66
N HIS A 8 2.05 -42.15 56.63
CA HIS A 8 2.24 -42.58 58.03
C HIS A 8 1.50 -41.77 59.10
N ILE A 9 0.29 -41.28 58.81
CA ILE A 9 -0.51 -40.56 59.82
C ILE A 9 -1.97 -41.10 59.98
N CYS A 10 -2.47 -42.01 59.13
CA CYS A 10 -3.90 -42.40 59.21
C CYS A 10 -4.26 -43.68 59.97
N ASP A 11 -3.31 -44.47 60.49
CA ASP A 11 -3.67 -45.79 61.06
C ASP A 11 -3.91 -45.82 62.59
N ASN A 12 -3.91 -44.70 63.31
CA ASN A 12 -3.93 -44.72 64.79
C ASN A 12 -4.97 -43.82 65.49
N ALA A 13 -6.04 -43.38 64.82
CA ALA A 13 -6.96 -42.41 65.42
C ALA A 13 -8.46 -42.75 65.35
N GLU A 14 -8.86 -43.99 65.02
CA GLU A 14 -10.29 -44.35 64.95
C GLU A 14 -10.77 -45.28 66.09
N ASP A 15 -9.91 -46.08 66.73
CA ASP A 15 -10.39 -47.13 67.64
C ASP A 15 -10.71 -46.70 69.10
N ASN A 16 -10.31 -45.49 69.53
CA ASN A 16 -10.37 -45.13 70.96
C ASN A 16 -11.47 -44.11 71.32
N VAL A 17 -12.06 -43.42 70.33
CA VAL A 17 -13.11 -42.42 70.57
C VAL A 17 -14.50 -43.07 70.63
N ASP A 18 -14.73 -44.10 69.82
CA ASP A 18 -16.02 -44.81 69.79
C ASP A 18 -16.32 -45.58 71.09
N ASN A 19 -15.29 -46.07 71.78
CA ASN A 19 -15.47 -46.91 72.96
C ASN A 19 -16.00 -46.13 74.18
N LYS A 20 -15.64 -44.85 74.35
CA LYS A 20 -16.12 -44.02 75.47
C LYS A 20 -17.59 -43.62 75.34
N CYS A 21 -18.00 -43.26 74.12
CA CYS A 21 -19.38 -42.88 73.84
C CYS A 21 -20.34 -44.06 74.07
N VAL A 22 -19.95 -45.26 73.60
CA VAL A 22 -20.73 -46.49 73.77
C VAL A 22 -20.82 -46.91 75.26
N GLN A 23 -19.76 -46.71 76.04
CA GLN A 23 -19.76 -47.00 77.49
C GLN A 23 -20.71 -46.08 78.27
N ASP A 24 -20.79 -44.79 77.92
CA ASP A 24 -21.69 -43.83 78.58
C ASP A 24 -23.18 -44.08 78.23
N ILE A 25 -23.46 -44.61 77.03
CA ILE A 25 -24.79 -45.03 76.57
C ILE A 25 -25.32 -46.24 77.34
N LEU A 26 -24.44 -47.20 77.67
CA LEU A 26 -24.82 -48.38 78.44
C LEU A 26 -25.04 -48.07 79.94
N ASN A 27 -24.36 -47.06 80.47
CA ASN A 27 -24.48 -46.63 81.87
C ASN A 27 -25.68 -45.72 82.13
N THR A 28 -26.18 -45.04 81.10
CA THR A 28 -27.37 -44.18 81.20
C THR A 28 -28.58 -44.99 80.75
N PHE A 29 -29.46 -45.36 81.68
CA PHE A 29 -30.69 -46.13 81.43
C PHE A 29 -31.74 -45.30 80.63
N LYS A 30 -31.36 -44.81 79.46
CA LYS A 30 -32.19 -44.05 78.54
C LYS A 30 -32.51 -44.99 77.37
N ASP A 31 -33.79 -45.20 77.10
CA ASP A 31 -34.26 -46.09 76.04
C ASP A 31 -33.56 -45.71 74.73
N LEU A 32 -32.85 -46.68 74.14
CA LEU A 32 -32.03 -46.51 72.94
C LEU A 32 -32.86 -45.89 71.79
N ARG A 33 -34.18 -46.10 71.79
CA ARG A 33 -35.13 -45.52 70.83
C ARG A 33 -35.32 -44.01 70.98
N GLU A 34 -35.37 -43.49 72.21
CA GLU A 34 -35.48 -42.04 72.46
C GLU A 34 -34.19 -41.33 72.04
N TYR A 35 -33.03 -41.96 72.27
CA TYR A 35 -31.75 -41.43 71.82
C TYR A 35 -31.63 -41.43 70.30
N SER A 36 -32.01 -42.52 69.62
CA SER A 36 -32.05 -42.54 68.15
C SER A 36 -32.96 -41.44 67.60
N HIS A 37 -34.10 -41.18 68.23
CA HIS A 37 -35.01 -40.13 67.79
C HIS A 37 -34.42 -38.71 67.99
N ASP A 38 -33.72 -38.48 69.10
CA ASP A 38 -33.05 -37.19 69.35
C ASP A 38 -31.87 -36.97 68.39
N VAL A 39 -31.07 -38.01 68.12
CA VAL A 39 -30.00 -37.97 67.11
C VAL A 39 -30.58 -37.72 65.72
N GLU A 40 -31.68 -38.37 65.35
CA GLU A 40 -32.33 -38.16 64.05
C GLU A 40 -32.88 -36.74 63.91
N LYS A 41 -33.42 -36.16 64.99
CA LYS A 41 -33.88 -34.77 65.03
C LYS A 41 -32.72 -33.78 64.90
N GLN A 42 -31.61 -34.01 65.62
CA GLN A 42 -30.39 -33.21 65.50
C GLN A 42 -29.79 -33.32 64.10
N LEU A 43 -29.71 -34.53 63.54
CA LEU A 43 -29.24 -34.78 62.18
C LEU A 43 -30.12 -34.08 61.14
N SER A 44 -31.45 -34.09 61.33
CA SER A 44 -32.39 -33.38 60.45
C SER A 44 -32.19 -31.86 60.53
N THR A 45 -31.87 -31.33 61.71
CA THR A 45 -31.65 -29.89 61.91
C THR A 45 -30.35 -29.45 61.21
N VAL A 46 -29.25 -30.17 61.45
CA VAL A 46 -27.96 -29.91 60.81
C VAL A 46 -28.04 -30.10 59.29
N ARG A 47 -28.78 -31.10 58.81
CA ARG A 47 -29.02 -31.30 57.38
C ARG A 47 -29.76 -30.10 56.78
N GLN A 48 -30.74 -29.55 57.48
CA GLN A 48 -31.49 -28.40 56.99
C GLN A 48 -30.64 -27.13 56.95
N GLU A 49 -29.80 -26.90 57.96
CA GLU A 49 -28.84 -25.79 58.00
C GLU A 49 -27.80 -25.91 56.86
N THR A 50 -27.17 -27.07 56.70
CA THR A 50 -26.18 -27.30 55.63
C THR A 50 -26.80 -27.19 54.23
N LEU A 51 -28.05 -27.62 54.04
CA LEU A 51 -28.77 -27.44 52.77
C LEU A 51 -28.97 -25.95 52.45
N ILE A 52 -29.33 -25.13 53.46
CA ILE A 52 -29.50 -23.69 53.29
C ILE A 52 -28.16 -23.03 52.92
N ASP A 53 -27.08 -23.40 53.59
CA ASP A 53 -25.74 -22.88 53.31
C ASP A 53 -25.28 -23.29 51.90
N HIS A 54 -25.48 -24.55 51.50
CA HIS A 54 -25.17 -25.00 50.15
C HIS A 54 -25.98 -24.27 49.06
N ILE A 55 -27.25 -23.96 49.32
CA ILE A 55 -28.08 -23.16 48.41
C ILE A 55 -27.58 -21.71 48.34
N ALA A 56 -27.14 -21.13 49.45
CA ALA A 56 -26.58 -19.78 49.50
C ALA A 56 -25.24 -19.69 48.75
N GLU A 57 -24.34 -20.66 48.99
CA GLU A 57 -23.06 -20.80 48.28
C GLU A 57 -23.28 -20.95 46.77
N SER A 58 -24.25 -21.77 46.36
CA SER A 58 -24.63 -21.94 44.95
C SER A 58 -25.06 -20.64 44.28
N LYS A 59 -25.81 -19.78 44.99
CA LYS A 59 -26.18 -18.44 44.48
C LYS A 59 -24.95 -17.54 44.31
N ASN A 60 -23.98 -17.61 45.22
CA ASN A 60 -22.74 -16.84 45.11
C ASN A 60 -21.91 -17.28 43.90
N ILE A 61 -21.77 -18.60 43.68
CA ILE A 61 -21.10 -19.16 42.50
C ILE A 61 -21.81 -18.72 41.20
N ALA A 62 -23.15 -18.76 41.18
CA ALA A 62 -23.93 -18.30 40.03
C ALA A 62 -23.75 -16.79 39.75
N HIS A 63 -23.65 -15.97 40.81
CA HIS A 63 -23.38 -14.55 40.69
C HIS A 63 -21.98 -14.28 40.12
N LEU A 64 -20.95 -14.97 40.63
CA LEU A 64 -19.59 -14.86 40.10
C LEU A 64 -19.51 -15.30 38.64
N HIS A 65 -20.16 -16.42 38.28
CA HIS A 65 -20.24 -16.87 36.89
C HIS A 65 -20.90 -15.82 35.99
N LYS A 66 -21.94 -15.14 36.46
CA LYS A 66 -22.57 -14.03 35.72
C LYS A 66 -21.61 -12.85 35.54
N GLN A 67 -20.81 -12.51 36.53
CA GLN A 67 -19.80 -11.47 36.42
C GLN A 67 -18.69 -11.85 35.43
N ILE A 68 -18.19 -13.09 35.50
CA ILE A 68 -17.19 -13.61 34.55
C ILE A 68 -17.75 -13.58 33.12
N SER A 69 -18.97 -14.07 32.92
CA SER A 69 -19.64 -14.03 31.63
C SER A 69 -19.80 -12.59 31.10
N SER A 70 -20.13 -11.64 31.98
CA SER A 70 -20.20 -10.23 31.58
C SER A 70 -18.83 -9.65 31.21
N CYS A 71 -17.76 -10.06 31.88
CA CYS A 71 -16.40 -9.67 31.50
C CYS A 71 -16.00 -10.27 30.15
N ASP A 72 -16.33 -11.54 29.90
CA ASP A 72 -16.10 -12.21 28.61
C ASP A 72 -16.83 -11.49 27.47
N ASP A 73 -18.09 -11.07 27.69
CA ASP A 73 -18.84 -10.31 26.68
C ASP A 73 -18.17 -8.97 26.35
N ILE A 74 -17.61 -8.28 27.35
CA ILE A 74 -16.86 -7.03 27.16
C ILE A 74 -15.57 -7.30 26.39
N LEU A 75 -14.80 -8.32 26.78
CA LEU A 75 -13.55 -8.69 26.11
C LEU A 75 -13.80 -9.07 24.65
N LYS A 76 -14.84 -9.87 24.38
CA LYS A 76 -15.25 -10.24 23.02
C LYS A 76 -15.63 -9.03 22.18
N ARG A 77 -16.28 -8.02 22.77
CA ARG A 77 -16.60 -6.78 22.07
C ARG A 77 -15.34 -5.97 21.75
N MET A 78 -14.37 -5.92 22.65
CA MET A 78 -13.09 -5.25 22.40
C MET A 78 -12.28 -5.99 21.33
N GLU A 79 -12.24 -7.32 21.38
CA GLU A 79 -11.58 -8.16 20.37
C GLU A 79 -12.15 -7.89 18.98
N ASN A 80 -13.48 -7.96 18.83
CA ASN A 80 -14.14 -7.69 17.54
C ASN A 80 -13.84 -6.28 17.01
N MET A 81 -13.79 -5.29 17.90
CA MET A 81 -13.42 -3.92 17.53
C MET A 81 -11.97 -3.86 17.03
N LEU A 82 -11.03 -4.49 17.73
CA LEU A 82 -9.62 -4.53 17.33
C LEU A 82 -9.40 -5.28 16.01
N LEU A 83 -10.11 -6.38 15.79
CA LEU A 83 -10.08 -7.13 14.54
C LEU A 83 -10.62 -6.27 13.37
N SER A 84 -11.69 -5.51 13.59
CA SER A 84 -12.19 -4.55 12.60
C SER A 84 -11.13 -3.49 12.30
N PHE A 85 -10.52 -2.87 13.33
CA PHE A 85 -9.47 -1.88 13.13
C PHE A 85 -8.26 -2.44 12.38
N GLN A 86 -7.85 -3.68 12.67
CA GLN A 86 -6.77 -4.35 11.95
C GLN A 86 -7.14 -4.54 10.47
N SER A 87 -8.36 -4.99 10.20
CA SER A 87 -8.86 -5.16 8.83
C SER A 87 -8.90 -3.82 8.09
N ASP A 88 -9.43 -2.77 8.71
CA ASP A 88 -9.54 -1.45 8.12
C ASP A 88 -8.16 -0.84 7.82
N LEU A 89 -7.21 -0.95 8.75
CA LEU A 89 -5.83 -0.53 8.52
C LEU A 89 -5.15 -1.36 7.43
N GLY A 90 -5.41 -2.67 7.36
CA GLY A 90 -4.91 -3.53 6.29
C GLY A 90 -5.43 -3.10 4.91
N ASN A 91 -6.73 -2.82 4.83
CA ASN A 91 -7.37 -2.35 3.60
C ASN A 91 -6.82 -1.00 3.17
N ILE A 92 -6.79 0.00 4.07
CA ILE A 92 -6.25 1.33 3.78
C ILE A 92 -4.78 1.25 3.37
N SER A 93 -3.97 0.45 4.07
CA SER A 93 -2.55 0.27 3.73
C SER A 93 -2.40 -0.32 2.33
N SER A 94 -3.20 -1.34 1.98
CA SER A 94 -3.17 -1.93 0.65
C SER A 94 -3.60 -0.96 -0.45
N GLU A 95 -4.58 -0.10 -0.17
CA GLU A 95 -5.07 0.91 -1.10
C GLU A 95 -4.02 2.01 -1.32
N ILE A 96 -3.36 2.47 -0.26
CA ILE A 96 -2.24 3.41 -0.34
C ILE A 96 -1.13 2.84 -1.21
N VAL A 97 -0.74 1.57 -1.00
CA VAL A 97 0.29 0.91 -1.82
C VAL A 97 -0.15 0.80 -3.28
N SER A 98 -1.41 0.48 -3.54
CA SER A 98 -1.97 0.42 -4.89
C SER A 98 -1.91 1.78 -5.60
N LEU A 99 -2.34 2.84 -4.91
CA LEU A 99 -2.27 4.22 -5.43
C LEU A 99 -0.84 4.67 -5.68
N GLN A 100 0.09 4.36 -4.78
CA GLN A 100 1.51 4.65 -4.96
C GLN A 100 2.08 3.94 -6.19
N ARG A 101 1.79 2.64 -6.36
CA ARG A 101 2.19 1.89 -7.57
C ARG A 101 1.64 2.54 -8.84
N LYS A 102 0.35 2.89 -8.85
CA LYS A 102 -0.29 3.57 -9.98
C LYS A 102 0.37 4.91 -10.29
N SER A 103 0.70 5.70 -9.26
CA SER A 103 1.40 6.98 -9.41
C SER A 103 2.80 6.82 -10.03
N ILE A 104 3.54 5.78 -9.61
CA ILE A 104 4.87 5.49 -10.16
C ILE A 104 4.75 5.08 -11.64
N THR A 105 3.83 4.17 -11.97
CA THR A 105 3.59 3.77 -13.36
C THR A 105 3.23 4.96 -14.24
N MET A 106 2.30 5.82 -13.79
CA MET A 106 1.90 7.01 -14.55
C MET A 106 3.06 7.99 -14.74
N SER A 107 3.89 8.19 -13.70
CA SER A 107 5.08 9.04 -13.79
C SER A 107 6.09 8.50 -14.81
N GLN A 108 6.31 7.19 -14.82
CA GLN A 108 7.20 6.55 -15.78
C GLN A 108 6.66 6.66 -17.21
N GLU A 109 5.36 6.42 -17.43
CA GLU A 109 4.72 6.59 -18.73
C GLU A 109 4.85 8.04 -19.23
N LEU A 110 4.64 9.02 -18.36
CA LEU A 110 4.79 10.43 -18.71
C LEU A 110 6.25 10.76 -19.09
N SER A 111 7.22 10.31 -18.30
CA SER A 111 8.65 10.50 -18.57
C SER A 111 9.04 9.90 -19.92
N ASN A 112 8.59 8.67 -20.21
CA ASN A 112 8.82 8.02 -21.50
C ASN A 112 8.23 8.85 -22.66
N ARG A 113 6.99 9.33 -22.52
CA ARG A 113 6.33 10.17 -23.54
C ARG A 113 7.06 11.49 -23.74
N GLN A 114 7.55 12.14 -22.67
CA GLN A 114 8.30 13.39 -22.76
C GLN A 114 9.65 13.20 -23.44
N SER A 115 10.37 12.13 -23.10
CA SER A 115 11.66 11.79 -23.72
C SER A 115 11.52 11.60 -25.23
N ILE A 116 10.51 10.82 -25.65
CA ILE A 116 10.23 10.60 -27.08
C ILE A 116 9.76 11.88 -27.75
N ARG A 117 8.87 12.66 -27.12
CA ARG A 117 8.36 13.92 -27.68
C ARG A 117 9.49 14.90 -27.98
N GLY A 118 10.48 15.03 -27.11
CA GLY A 118 11.62 15.92 -27.34
C GLY A 118 12.41 15.53 -28.59
N GLN A 119 12.80 14.25 -28.67
CA GLN A 119 13.55 13.73 -29.82
C GLN A 119 12.75 13.82 -31.13
N LEU A 120 11.46 13.48 -31.07
CA LEU A 120 10.58 13.53 -32.23
C LEU A 120 10.30 14.97 -32.69
N SER A 121 10.12 15.91 -31.75
CA SER A 121 9.93 17.33 -32.07
C SER A 121 11.15 17.86 -32.81
N GLN A 122 12.34 17.65 -32.26
CA GLN A 122 13.57 18.09 -32.90
C GLN A 122 13.73 17.49 -34.31
N PHE A 123 13.46 16.18 -34.45
CA PHE A 123 13.50 15.53 -35.76
C PHE A 123 12.52 16.14 -36.78
N ILE A 124 11.29 16.43 -36.34
CA ILE A 124 10.28 17.09 -37.19
C ILE A 124 10.71 18.51 -37.53
N ASP A 125 11.21 19.27 -36.56
CA ASP A 125 11.68 20.65 -36.77
C ASP A 125 12.83 20.71 -37.76
N ASP A 126 13.74 19.73 -37.72
CA ASP A 126 14.87 19.63 -38.66
C ASP A 126 14.41 19.21 -40.07
N MET A 127 13.45 18.27 -40.17
CA MET A 127 12.91 17.78 -41.44
C MET A 127 11.91 18.74 -42.11
N MET A 128 11.16 19.53 -41.34
CA MET A 128 10.13 20.40 -41.86
C MET A 128 10.74 21.57 -42.64
N VAL A 129 10.13 21.95 -43.76
CA VAL A 129 10.50 23.15 -44.53
C VAL A 129 9.43 24.21 -44.31
N PRO A 130 9.67 25.24 -43.47
CA PRO A 130 8.69 26.29 -43.25
C PRO A 130 8.42 27.09 -44.53
N GLU A 131 7.18 27.53 -44.74
CA GLU A 131 6.84 28.41 -45.87
C GLU A 131 7.61 29.73 -45.81
N THR A 132 7.84 30.25 -44.60
CA THR A 132 8.66 31.45 -44.37
C THR A 132 10.08 31.30 -44.91
N LEU A 133 10.69 30.11 -44.80
CA LEU A 133 12.01 29.85 -45.38
C LEU A 133 11.96 29.96 -46.92
N ILE A 134 10.90 29.45 -47.53
CA ILE A 134 10.69 29.48 -48.99
C ILE A 134 10.50 30.93 -49.45
N THR A 135 9.52 31.64 -48.88
CA THR A 135 9.21 33.02 -49.25
C THR A 135 10.42 33.92 -49.03
N SER A 136 11.15 33.73 -47.92
CA SER A 136 12.29 34.59 -47.64
C SER A 136 13.44 34.39 -48.60
N ILE A 137 13.71 33.17 -49.06
CA ILE A 137 14.72 32.92 -50.09
C ILE A 137 14.28 33.43 -51.46
N MET A 138 12.98 33.31 -51.76
CA MET A 138 12.42 33.73 -53.04
C MET A 138 12.38 35.26 -53.17
N ASP A 139 11.91 35.96 -52.14
CA ASP A 139 11.49 37.35 -52.26
C ASP A 139 12.50 38.35 -51.67
N LEU A 140 13.17 38.03 -50.55
CA LEU A 140 14.06 39.00 -49.90
C LEU A 140 15.36 39.25 -50.68
N PRO A 141 15.85 40.50 -50.75
CA PRO A 141 17.11 40.81 -51.40
C PRO A 141 18.30 40.19 -50.65
N VAL A 142 19.38 39.89 -51.39
CA VAL A 142 20.60 39.24 -50.83
C VAL A 142 21.28 40.10 -49.77
N THR A 143 21.04 41.41 -49.78
CA THR A 143 21.58 42.37 -48.81
C THR A 143 20.89 42.33 -47.44
N ASP A 144 19.72 41.68 -47.34
CA ASP A 144 18.98 41.63 -46.08
C ASP A 144 19.62 40.64 -45.09
N LYS A 145 19.65 41.04 -43.81
CA LYS A 145 20.09 40.18 -42.71
C LYS A 145 19.19 38.96 -42.55
N GLU A 146 17.90 39.13 -42.82
CA GLU A 146 16.94 38.02 -42.75
C GLU A 146 17.23 36.97 -43.82
N PHE A 147 17.57 37.38 -45.06
CA PHE A 147 17.99 36.44 -46.11
C PHE A 147 19.21 35.61 -45.68
N LEU A 148 20.23 36.25 -45.08
CA LEU A 148 21.41 35.54 -44.58
C LEU A 148 21.06 34.53 -43.47
N SER A 149 20.20 34.91 -42.53
CA SER A 149 19.73 34.01 -41.46
C SER A 149 18.98 32.80 -42.03
N GLN A 150 18.11 33.02 -43.01
CA GLN A 150 17.34 31.96 -43.66
C GLN A 150 18.24 31.06 -44.53
N LEU A 151 19.30 31.61 -45.14
CA LEU A 151 20.31 30.84 -45.87
C LEU A 151 21.10 29.90 -44.95
N GLN A 152 21.46 30.36 -43.75
CA GLN A 152 22.10 29.51 -42.74
C GLN A 152 21.18 28.36 -42.29
N LEU A 153 19.90 28.66 -42.07
CA LEU A 153 18.89 27.65 -41.75
C LEU A 153 18.73 26.63 -42.90
N LEU A 154 18.66 27.09 -44.14
CA LEU A 154 18.62 26.21 -45.31
C LEU A 154 19.82 25.27 -45.36
N ASN A 155 21.03 25.80 -45.13
CA ASN A 155 22.25 24.99 -45.14
C ASN A 155 22.25 23.93 -44.03
N HIS A 156 21.79 24.28 -42.83
CA HIS A 156 21.65 23.33 -41.73
C HIS A 156 20.68 22.19 -42.08
N LYS A 157 19.49 22.53 -42.61
CA LYS A 157 18.48 21.55 -43.07
C LYS A 157 19.00 20.65 -44.18
N LEU A 158 19.75 21.20 -45.13
CA LEU A 158 20.37 20.44 -46.21
C LEU A 158 21.41 19.44 -45.67
N GLY A 159 22.19 19.83 -44.66
CA GLY A 159 23.13 18.95 -43.97
C GLY A 159 22.41 17.78 -43.28
N PHE A 160 21.37 18.07 -42.50
CA PHE A 160 20.59 17.06 -41.81
C PHE A 160 19.95 16.04 -42.77
N VAL A 161 19.32 16.50 -43.86
CA VAL A 161 18.68 15.61 -44.85
C VAL A 161 19.70 14.76 -45.65
N LYS A 162 20.94 15.23 -45.76
CA LYS A 162 22.04 14.43 -46.31
C LYS A 162 22.45 13.31 -45.36
N GLU A 163 22.62 13.61 -44.07
CA GLU A 163 22.94 12.62 -43.04
C GLU A 163 21.84 11.56 -42.87
N GLN A 164 20.56 11.98 -42.91
CA GLN A 164 19.41 11.07 -42.88
C GLN A 164 19.19 10.31 -44.19
N GLY A 165 20.00 10.58 -45.22
CA GLY A 165 19.83 10.04 -46.56
C GLY A 165 19.97 8.53 -46.70
N PHE A 166 20.48 7.85 -45.68
CA PHE A 166 20.58 6.39 -45.63
C PHE A 166 19.24 5.69 -45.34
N LYS A 167 18.23 6.42 -44.85
CA LYS A 167 16.97 5.82 -44.37
C LYS A 167 15.88 5.64 -45.43
N GLU A 168 16.16 5.96 -46.71
CA GLU A 168 15.30 5.74 -47.90
C GLU A 168 13.78 5.89 -47.68
N SER A 169 13.35 6.85 -46.86
CA SER A 169 11.93 7.16 -46.67
C SER A 169 11.47 8.12 -47.77
N LEU A 170 10.25 7.89 -48.30
CA LEU A 170 9.64 8.74 -49.35
C LEU A 170 9.61 10.22 -48.93
N SER A 171 9.25 10.52 -47.68
CA SER A 171 9.21 11.89 -47.17
C SER A 171 10.58 12.57 -47.14
N CYS A 172 11.67 11.80 -46.94
CA CYS A 172 13.03 12.35 -46.99
C CYS A 172 13.41 12.77 -48.42
N LEU A 173 12.93 12.03 -49.43
CA LEU A 173 13.19 12.35 -50.84
C LEU A 173 12.45 13.61 -51.28
N ASP A 174 11.18 13.75 -50.89
CA ASP A 174 10.36 14.93 -51.22
C ASP A 174 10.96 16.21 -50.62
N VAL A 175 11.30 16.18 -49.33
CA VAL A 175 11.94 17.31 -48.64
C VAL A 175 13.30 17.63 -49.26
N ARG A 176 14.09 16.61 -49.61
CA ARG A 176 15.38 16.80 -50.26
C ARG A 176 15.25 17.55 -51.58
N ASP A 177 14.31 17.16 -52.43
CA ASP A 177 14.10 17.80 -53.74
C ASP A 177 13.73 19.29 -53.57
N ILE A 178 12.86 19.61 -52.60
CA ILE A 178 12.49 20.99 -52.28
C ILE A 178 13.71 21.80 -51.81
N LEU A 179 14.50 21.26 -50.88
CA LEU A 179 15.70 21.94 -50.35
C LEU A 179 16.77 22.15 -51.43
N GLU A 180 16.95 21.18 -52.32
CA GLU A 180 17.88 21.29 -53.45
C GLU A 180 17.44 22.36 -54.45
N LYS A 181 16.14 22.46 -54.75
CA LYS A 181 15.58 23.54 -55.57
C LYS A 181 15.78 24.92 -54.94
N LEU A 182 15.53 25.05 -53.63
CA LEU A 182 15.79 26.28 -52.88
C LEU A 182 17.27 26.67 -52.91
N LYS A 183 18.16 25.68 -52.75
CA LYS A 183 19.62 25.89 -52.82
C LYS A 183 20.04 26.44 -54.18
N ILE A 184 19.53 25.87 -55.28
CA ILE A 184 19.81 26.37 -56.63
C ILE A 184 19.32 27.81 -56.78
N LYS A 185 18.09 28.11 -56.34
CA LYS A 185 17.52 29.45 -56.42
C LYS A 185 18.33 30.48 -55.63
N ALA A 186 18.71 30.15 -54.39
CA ALA A 186 19.53 31.01 -53.55
C ALA A 186 20.90 31.29 -54.20
N MET A 187 21.56 30.27 -54.75
CA MET A 187 22.84 30.43 -55.45
C MET A 187 22.72 31.32 -56.68
N THR A 188 21.66 31.17 -57.47
CA THR A 188 21.41 32.03 -58.64
C THR A 188 21.27 33.49 -58.21
N LYS A 189 20.48 33.76 -57.15
CA LYS A 189 20.25 35.11 -56.64
C LYS A 189 21.53 35.78 -56.11
N ILE A 190 22.34 35.01 -55.37
CA ILE A 190 23.65 35.48 -54.88
C ILE A 190 24.60 35.76 -56.05
N ARG A 191 24.62 34.89 -57.07
CA ARG A 191 25.44 35.08 -58.27
C ARG A 191 25.04 36.33 -59.04
N GLU A 192 23.73 36.53 -59.28
CA GLU A 192 23.20 37.71 -59.95
C GLU A 192 23.61 38.99 -59.21
N TYR A 193 23.43 39.01 -57.89
CA TYR A 193 23.87 40.14 -57.06
C TYR A 193 25.38 40.40 -57.16
N LEU A 194 26.22 39.38 -57.06
CA LEU A 194 27.68 39.54 -57.17
C LEU A 194 28.09 40.08 -58.56
N LEU A 195 27.46 39.58 -59.63
CA LEU A 195 27.71 40.07 -60.99
C LEU A 195 27.30 41.55 -61.13
N GLU A 196 26.12 41.93 -60.64
CA GLU A 196 25.69 43.33 -60.62
C GLU A 196 26.67 44.22 -59.86
N GLN A 197 27.17 43.76 -58.71
CA GLN A 197 28.16 44.53 -57.95
C GLN A 197 29.46 44.68 -58.74
N VAL A 198 29.97 43.62 -59.37
CA VAL A 198 31.17 43.69 -60.22
C VAL A 198 30.96 44.67 -61.38
N TYR A 199 29.83 44.61 -62.08
CA TYR A 199 29.52 45.54 -63.17
C TYR A 199 29.39 47.00 -62.71
N LYS A 200 28.90 47.24 -61.49
CA LYS A 200 28.89 48.59 -60.91
C LYS A 200 30.31 49.10 -60.64
N PHE A 201 31.24 48.22 -60.26
CA PHE A 201 32.65 48.59 -60.07
C PHE A 201 33.41 48.74 -61.39
N GLU A 202 33.03 48.05 -62.47
CA GLU A 202 33.62 48.23 -63.80
C GLU A 202 33.14 49.51 -64.52
N ASN A 203 31.95 50.02 -64.17
CA ASN A 203 31.37 51.24 -64.75
C ASN A 203 31.51 52.49 -63.85
N LEU A 204 32.32 52.41 -62.79
CA LEU A 204 32.71 53.55 -61.94
C LEU A 204 34.13 54.01 -62.29
#